data_AF-A0A3N5TJW9-F1
#
_entry.id   AF-A0A3N5TJW9-F1
#
_cell.length_a   1.000
_cell.length_b   1.000
_cell.length_c   1.000
_cell.angle_alpha   90.00
_cell.angle_beta   90.00
_cell.angle_gamma   90.00
#
_symmetry.space_group_name_H-M   'P 1'
#
loop_
_entity.id
_entity.type
_entity.pdbx_description
1 polymer ?
#
loop_
_entity_poly.entity_id
_entity_poly.type
_entity_poly.pdbx_seq_one_letter_code
_entity_poly.pdbx_strand_id
1 'polypeptide(L)'
;MSAIACLTVLVSIVSCFLSSCTGSGDITTAKLVIKDCILSQVGEMEAMLIKRYCAGNRRWDLIYEKYNVIAVRKEKADETVFSEIYETSANGFYMRLHPDNGFIQTRVLISFDEPYGFGEAEMVTVTDSSDKTIDLKILPAKKDTTTYSSYLIIRGKYCIIEIFEESPLVERVYTITALKELTAELETVLAHAKELAETGVVRVPELYPSQQDKPFFIVTDSPDKGTYMISAGVRVSKEGILYIRVVNTEDGNEFAGPEFKKQTTRIAGFDPDNNFVFPYSSQITIMGNESASTKSFKARFELMFQGRDRSLSKIEELTRMINLLEQQE
;
A
#
# COMPACT_ATOMS: atom_id res chain seq x y z
N MET A 1 24.94 -45.00 16.39
CA MET A 1 23.85 -45.38 15.47
C MET A 1 22.61 -44.62 15.91
N SER A 2 22.36 -43.45 15.32
CA SER A 2 21.17 -42.65 15.58
C SER A 2 20.69 -42.10 14.24
N ALA A 3 19.43 -42.33 13.94
CA ALA A 3 18.82 -42.08 12.65
C ALA A 3 18.60 -40.58 12.42
N ILE A 4 19.11 -40.09 11.28
CA ILE A 4 18.81 -38.76 10.76
C ILE A 4 17.45 -38.86 10.06
N ALA A 5 16.42 -38.28 10.68
CA ALA A 5 15.13 -38.09 10.05
C ALA A 5 15.23 -36.86 9.13
N CYS A 6 15.35 -37.12 7.83
CA CYS A 6 15.27 -36.12 6.77
C CYS A 6 13.81 -35.70 6.61
N LEU A 7 13.47 -34.46 6.97
CA LEU A 7 12.14 -33.89 6.82
C LEU A 7 12.01 -33.33 5.40
N THR A 8 11.41 -34.10 4.51
CA THR A 8 11.10 -33.70 3.14
C THR A 8 9.91 -32.73 3.16
N VAL A 9 10.15 -31.45 2.82
CA VAL A 9 9.09 -30.47 2.56
C VAL A 9 8.44 -30.82 1.21
N LEU A 10 7.20 -31.30 1.26
CA LEU A 10 6.36 -31.60 0.10
C LEU A 10 5.85 -30.28 -0.50
N VAL A 11 6.56 -29.77 -1.51
CA VAL A 11 6.04 -28.74 -2.41
C VAL A 11 4.94 -29.39 -3.25
N SER A 12 3.68 -29.14 -2.90
CA SER A 12 2.54 -29.57 -3.71
C SER A 12 2.44 -28.68 -4.94
N ILE A 13 2.88 -29.22 -6.08
CA ILE A 13 2.78 -28.61 -7.41
C ILE A 13 1.29 -28.49 -7.77
N VAL A 14 0.80 -27.26 -7.87
CA VAL A 14 -0.53 -26.95 -8.41
C VAL A 14 -0.53 -27.26 -9.90
N SER A 15 -1.27 -28.30 -10.30
CA SER A 15 -1.47 -28.65 -11.71
C SER A 15 -2.61 -27.80 -12.27
N CYS A 16 -2.30 -26.69 -12.94
CA CYS A 16 -3.27 -25.95 -13.75
C CYS A 16 -3.41 -26.66 -15.11
N PHE A 17 -4.60 -27.21 -15.39
CA PHE A 17 -4.94 -27.66 -16.73
C PHE A 17 -5.29 -26.43 -17.57
N LEU A 18 -4.40 -26.04 -18.48
CA LEU A 18 -4.65 -24.99 -19.48
C LEU A 18 -5.27 -25.62 -20.72
N SER A 19 -6.45 -25.16 -21.12
CA SER A 19 -6.95 -25.35 -22.49
C SER A 19 -6.36 -24.26 -23.37
N SER A 20 -5.58 -24.65 -24.37
CA SER A 20 -5.01 -23.74 -25.38
C SER A 20 -6.10 -23.23 -26.32
N CYS A 21 -6.25 -21.92 -26.45
CA CYS A 21 -6.99 -21.31 -27.57
C CYS A 21 -6.14 -20.22 -28.22
N THR A 22 -6.04 -20.33 -29.54
CA THR A 22 -5.39 -19.41 -30.47
C THR A 22 -6.33 -18.26 -30.84
N GLY A 23 -5.85 -17.03 -30.73
CA GLY A 23 -6.15 -15.94 -31.67
C GLY A 23 -7.60 -15.47 -31.80
N SER A 24 -8.10 -14.77 -30.80
CA SER A 24 -8.95 -13.58 -30.95
C SER A 24 -8.89 -12.82 -29.60
N GLY A 25 -9.58 -11.69 -29.41
CA GLY A 25 -9.64 -10.98 -28.12
C GLY A 25 -10.41 -11.75 -27.03
N ASP A 26 -10.18 -13.06 -26.93
CA ASP A 26 -10.92 -13.98 -26.08
C ASP A 26 -10.46 -13.83 -24.63
N ILE A 27 -11.44 -13.62 -23.75
CA ILE A 27 -11.27 -13.69 -22.30
C ILE A 27 -10.73 -15.07 -21.96
N THR A 28 -9.48 -15.13 -21.51
CA THR A 28 -8.93 -16.34 -20.90
C THR A 28 -9.34 -16.36 -19.43
N THR A 29 -9.47 -17.54 -18.84
CA THR A 29 -9.73 -17.66 -17.40
C THR A 29 -8.68 -18.51 -16.72
N ALA A 30 -8.36 -18.17 -15.47
CA ALA A 30 -7.56 -19.01 -14.58
C ALA A 30 -8.42 -19.39 -13.37
N LYS A 31 -8.48 -20.68 -13.07
CA LYS A 31 -9.21 -21.17 -11.90
C LYS A 31 -8.40 -20.90 -10.63
N LEU A 32 -8.94 -20.07 -9.74
CA LEU A 32 -8.35 -19.74 -8.44
C LEU A 32 -9.12 -20.43 -7.31
N VAL A 33 -8.39 -20.93 -6.31
CA VAL A 33 -8.98 -21.48 -5.07
C VAL A 33 -8.88 -20.42 -3.99
N ILE A 34 -10.02 -20.02 -3.41
CA ILE A 34 -10.14 -18.96 -2.40
C ILE A 34 -10.82 -19.42 -1.10
N LYS A 35 -11.06 -20.74 -0.96
CA LYS A 35 -11.81 -21.37 0.15
C LYS A 35 -11.32 -21.05 1.57
N ASP A 36 -10.08 -20.57 1.70
CA ASP A 36 -9.43 -20.25 2.98
C ASP A 36 -9.30 -18.73 3.17
N CYS A 37 -10.04 -17.90 2.41
CA CYS A 37 -10.00 -16.46 2.55
C CYS A 37 -10.52 -16.01 3.92
N ILE A 38 -9.67 -15.32 4.68
CA ILE A 38 -9.95 -14.83 6.03
C ILE A 38 -11.17 -13.90 6.11
N LEU A 39 -11.51 -13.21 5.01
CA LEU A 39 -12.62 -12.25 4.98
C LEU A 39 -13.98 -12.85 5.35
N SER A 40 -14.16 -14.17 5.18
CA SER A 40 -15.37 -14.88 5.60
C SER A 40 -15.58 -14.88 7.12
N GLN A 41 -14.51 -14.63 7.89
CA GLN A 41 -14.49 -14.62 9.35
C GLN A 41 -14.38 -13.20 9.94
N VAL A 42 -14.18 -12.18 9.08
CA VAL A 42 -13.98 -10.79 9.51
C VAL A 42 -15.33 -10.14 9.82
N GLY A 43 -15.60 -9.97 11.12
CA GLY A 43 -16.67 -9.12 11.63
C GLY A 43 -16.26 -7.65 11.70
N GLU A 44 -17.15 -6.84 12.27
CA GLU A 44 -16.95 -5.39 12.40
C GLU A 44 -15.74 -5.05 13.28
N MET A 45 -15.59 -5.77 14.40
CA MET A 45 -14.48 -5.57 15.34
C MET A 45 -13.14 -5.98 14.70
N GLU A 46 -13.13 -7.10 13.98
CA GLU A 46 -11.95 -7.58 13.26
C GLU A 46 -11.55 -6.58 12.17
N ALA A 47 -12.51 -6.02 11.42
CA ALA A 47 -12.24 -4.98 10.43
C ALA A 47 -11.62 -3.71 11.07
N MET A 48 -12.11 -3.29 12.23
CA MET A 48 -11.52 -2.18 12.99
C MET A 48 -10.08 -2.46 13.42
N LEU A 49 -9.79 -3.70 13.85
CA LEU A 49 -8.44 -4.13 14.21
C LEU A 49 -7.53 -4.16 12.99
N ILE A 50 -7.96 -4.71 11.87
CA ILE A 50 -7.20 -4.71 10.60
C ILE A 50 -6.88 -3.28 10.17
N LYS A 51 -7.86 -2.36 10.24
CA LYS A 51 -7.64 -0.93 9.97
C LYS A 51 -6.59 -0.33 10.91
N ARG A 52 -6.67 -0.63 12.21
CA ARG A 52 -5.69 -0.17 13.21
C ARG A 52 -4.29 -0.71 12.94
N TYR A 53 -4.17 -1.97 12.53
CA TYR A 53 -2.92 -2.60 12.10
C TYR A 53 -2.34 -1.88 10.87
N CYS A 54 -3.14 -1.68 9.81
CA CYS A 54 -2.69 -1.00 8.60
C CYS A 54 -2.23 0.44 8.87
N ALA A 55 -2.86 1.15 9.81
CA ALA A 55 -2.46 2.51 10.18
C ALA A 55 -1.07 2.56 10.85
N GLY A 56 -0.68 1.49 11.54
CA GLY A 56 0.55 1.43 12.34
C GLY A 56 1.70 0.67 11.70
N ASN A 57 1.48 0.01 10.57
CA ASN A 57 2.46 -0.87 9.93
C ASN A 57 3.04 -0.24 8.66
N ARG A 58 4.38 -0.22 8.55
CA ARG A 58 5.12 0.37 7.42
C ARG A 58 4.78 -0.23 6.06
N ARG A 59 4.31 -1.47 6.04
CA ARG A 59 3.88 -2.19 4.83
C ARG A 59 2.59 -1.62 4.25
N TRP A 60 1.83 -0.82 4.99
CA TRP A 60 0.54 -0.33 4.57
C TRP A 60 0.52 1.19 4.53
N ASP A 61 -0.10 1.75 3.51
CA ASP A 61 -0.51 3.16 3.48
C ASP A 61 -2.02 3.22 3.65
N LEU A 62 -2.47 3.66 4.83
CA LEU A 62 -3.89 3.81 5.12
C LEU A 62 -4.34 5.25 4.79
N ILE A 63 -5.14 5.39 3.74
CA ILE A 63 -5.57 6.68 3.17
C ILE A 63 -7.09 6.83 3.19
N TYR A 64 -7.54 8.08 3.11
CA TYR A 64 -8.92 8.42 2.77
C TYR A 64 -8.96 8.87 1.30
N GLU A 65 -9.64 8.09 0.46
CA GLU A 65 -9.80 8.41 -0.96
C GLU A 65 -11.24 8.16 -1.41
N LYS A 66 -11.85 9.11 -2.13
CA LYS A 66 -13.23 9.03 -2.63
C LYS A 66 -14.26 8.63 -1.55
N TYR A 67 -14.11 9.17 -0.33
CA TYR A 67 -14.95 8.85 0.85
C TYR A 67 -14.80 7.42 1.40
N ASN A 68 -13.77 6.70 0.97
CA ASN A 68 -13.47 5.34 1.39
C ASN A 68 -12.14 5.29 2.14
N VAL A 69 -12.04 4.41 3.13
CA VAL A 69 -10.75 4.07 3.74
C VAL A 69 -10.13 2.90 3.01
N ILE A 70 -8.89 3.09 2.57
CA ILE A 70 -8.17 2.09 1.78
C ILE A 70 -6.77 1.92 2.37
N ALA A 71 -6.39 0.67 2.63
CA ALA A 71 -5.02 0.28 2.92
C ALA A 71 -4.36 -0.19 1.63
N VAL A 72 -3.35 0.54 1.17
CA VAL A 72 -2.53 0.18 0.01
C VAL A 72 -1.31 -0.59 0.50
N ARG A 73 -1.10 -1.83 0.02
CA ARG A 73 0.08 -2.61 0.37
C ARG A 73 1.30 -2.06 -0.38
N LYS A 74 2.38 -1.83 0.36
CA LYS A 74 3.70 -1.51 -0.14
C LYS A 74 4.53 -2.78 -0.30
N GLU A 75 5.27 -2.86 -1.39
CA GLU A 75 6.22 -3.94 -1.63
C GLU A 75 7.61 -3.52 -1.14
N LYS A 76 8.43 -4.51 -0.77
CA LYS A 76 9.79 -4.24 -0.33
C LYS A 76 10.61 -3.80 -1.54
N ALA A 77 11.28 -2.65 -1.46
CA ALA A 77 12.22 -2.22 -2.48
C ALA A 77 13.39 -3.23 -2.56
N ASP A 78 13.90 -3.43 -3.78
CA ASP A 78 14.83 -4.50 -4.19
C ASP A 78 15.95 -4.81 -3.18
N GLU A 79 16.42 -6.07 -3.16
CA GLU A 79 17.26 -6.74 -2.13
C GLU A 79 18.67 -6.16 -1.87
N THR A 80 18.86 -4.86 -1.92
CA THR A 80 20.08 -4.18 -1.45
C THR A 80 20.12 -4.15 0.08
N VAL A 81 20.40 -5.33 0.66
CA VAL A 81 21.01 -5.76 1.94
C VAL A 81 20.86 -4.91 3.24
N PHE A 82 20.49 -3.64 3.23
CA PHE A 82 20.45 -2.79 4.43
C PHE A 82 19.27 -1.82 4.53
N SER A 83 18.23 -1.96 3.70
CA SER A 83 17.07 -1.08 3.81
C SER A 83 15.76 -1.86 3.84
N GLU A 84 15.04 -1.82 4.96
CA GLU A 84 13.64 -2.24 5.08
C GLU A 84 12.73 -1.18 4.47
N ILE A 85 13.02 -0.80 3.22
CA ILE A 85 12.27 0.22 2.52
C ILE A 85 11.09 -0.45 1.83
N TYR A 86 9.89 0.01 2.17
CA TYR A 86 8.63 -0.43 1.56
C TYR A 86 8.09 0.72 0.71
N GLU A 87 7.89 0.45 -0.58
CA GLU A 87 7.50 1.44 -1.57
C GLU A 87 6.34 0.95 -2.42
N THR A 88 5.55 1.90 -2.90
CA THR A 88 4.68 1.74 -4.06
C THR A 88 5.04 2.84 -5.04
N SER A 89 4.94 2.56 -6.33
CA SER A 89 4.89 3.57 -7.38
C SER A 89 3.54 4.32 -7.36
N ALA A 90 3.30 5.15 -8.38
CA ALA A 90 2.10 5.99 -8.48
C ALA A 90 0.80 5.17 -8.33
N ASN A 91 -0.17 5.72 -7.59
CA ASN A 91 -1.50 5.13 -7.35
C ASN A 91 -1.47 3.72 -6.71
N GLY A 92 -0.44 3.45 -5.90
CA GLY A 92 -0.33 2.21 -5.12
C GLY A 92 0.10 0.99 -5.93
N PHE A 93 0.46 1.17 -7.21
CA PHE A 93 1.01 0.08 -8.00
C PHE A 93 2.47 -0.18 -7.61
N TYR A 94 2.95 -1.37 -7.87
CA TYR A 94 4.37 -1.69 -7.85
C TYR A 94 4.74 -2.20 -9.23
N MET A 95 5.89 -1.78 -9.75
CA MET A 95 6.33 -2.15 -11.09
C MET A 95 7.78 -2.65 -11.05
N ARG A 96 8.02 -3.83 -11.61
CA ARG A 96 9.35 -4.44 -11.72
C ARG A 96 9.61 -4.93 -13.15
N LEU A 97 10.86 -4.90 -13.57
CA LEU A 97 11.26 -5.51 -14.85
C LEU A 97 11.28 -7.03 -14.70
N HIS A 98 10.67 -7.73 -15.66
CA HIS A 98 10.72 -9.19 -15.77
C HIS A 98 11.94 -9.60 -16.61
N PRO A 99 12.69 -10.66 -16.23
CA PRO A 99 13.89 -11.10 -16.94
C PRO A 99 13.68 -11.38 -18.44
N ASP A 100 12.49 -11.88 -18.81
CA ASP A 100 12.19 -12.33 -20.17
C ASP A 100 11.56 -11.25 -21.08
N ASN A 101 11.91 -9.98 -20.88
CA ASN A 101 11.34 -8.80 -21.56
C ASN A 101 9.84 -8.58 -21.29
N GLY A 102 9.57 -7.92 -20.18
CA GLY A 102 8.28 -7.35 -19.83
C GLY A 102 8.37 -6.54 -18.55
N PHE A 103 7.30 -5.87 -18.15
CA PHE A 103 7.15 -5.38 -16.78
C PHE A 103 6.08 -6.22 -16.09
N ILE A 104 6.25 -6.42 -14.79
CA ILE A 104 5.19 -6.89 -13.91
C ILE A 104 4.67 -5.66 -13.18
N GLN A 105 3.37 -5.44 -13.23
CA GLN A 105 2.71 -4.41 -12.45
C GLN A 105 1.68 -5.05 -11.51
N THR A 106 1.78 -4.75 -10.23
CA THR A 106 0.98 -5.38 -9.18
C THR A 106 0.37 -4.35 -8.25
N ARG A 107 -0.74 -4.70 -7.60
CA ARG A 107 -1.30 -3.91 -6.50
C ARG A 107 -2.16 -4.78 -5.60
N VAL A 108 -2.08 -4.53 -4.29
CA VAL A 108 -2.96 -5.15 -3.30
C VAL A 108 -3.58 -4.07 -2.42
N LEU A 109 -4.90 -4.08 -2.29
CA LEU A 109 -5.66 -3.16 -1.47
C LEU A 109 -6.53 -3.92 -0.46
N ILE A 110 -6.75 -3.30 0.70
CA ILE A 110 -7.89 -3.60 1.58
C ILE A 110 -8.76 -2.35 1.65
N SER A 111 -10.00 -2.46 1.23
CA SER A 111 -11.00 -1.38 1.33
C SER A 111 -11.99 -1.70 2.46
N PHE A 112 -12.40 -0.69 3.23
CA PHE A 112 -13.25 -0.87 4.41
C PHE A 112 -14.71 -0.42 4.22
N ASP A 113 -15.02 0.26 3.12
CA ASP A 113 -16.38 0.72 2.81
C ASP A 113 -16.85 0.13 1.47
N GLU A 114 -16.27 0.59 0.36
CA GLU A 114 -16.63 0.17 -1.01
C GLU A 114 -15.39 -0.36 -1.75
N PRO A 115 -15.53 -1.11 -2.86
CA PRO A 115 -14.39 -1.41 -3.71
C PRO A 115 -13.79 -0.10 -4.26
N TYR A 116 -12.47 0.02 -4.25
CA TYR A 116 -11.77 1.13 -4.91
C TYR A 116 -12.07 1.16 -6.40
N GLY A 117 -12.04 -0.03 -7.03
CA GLY A 117 -12.33 -0.21 -8.44
C GLY A 117 -11.21 0.29 -9.34
N PHE A 118 -10.77 -0.54 -10.29
CA PHE A 118 -9.76 -0.17 -11.26
C PHE A 118 -10.00 -0.86 -12.59
N GLY A 119 -9.62 -0.13 -13.66
CA GLY A 119 -9.78 -0.44 -15.08
C GLY A 119 -11.19 -0.80 -15.52
N GLU A 120 -11.27 -1.44 -16.68
CA GLU A 120 -12.52 -1.66 -17.41
C GLU A 120 -13.36 -2.79 -16.79
N ALA A 121 -14.68 -2.69 -16.86
CA ALA A 121 -15.59 -3.68 -16.25
C ALA A 121 -15.33 -5.13 -16.72
N GLU A 122 -14.81 -5.29 -17.93
CA GLU A 122 -14.52 -6.59 -18.56
C GLU A 122 -13.36 -7.34 -17.89
N MET A 123 -12.37 -6.63 -17.32
CA MET A 123 -11.22 -7.24 -16.64
C MET A 123 -11.45 -7.55 -15.16
N VAL A 124 -12.58 -7.09 -14.61
CA VAL A 124 -12.90 -7.27 -13.19
C VAL A 124 -13.59 -8.62 -12.95
N THR A 125 -13.03 -9.37 -12.01
CA THR A 125 -13.65 -10.55 -11.41
C THR A 125 -14.05 -10.22 -9.99
N VAL A 126 -15.35 -10.26 -9.70
CA VAL A 126 -15.91 -10.02 -8.37
C VAL A 126 -16.44 -11.33 -7.82
N THR A 127 -16.13 -11.61 -6.56
CA THR A 127 -16.55 -12.82 -5.84
C THR A 127 -16.82 -12.50 -4.38
N ASP A 128 -17.64 -13.33 -3.72
CA ASP A 128 -17.84 -13.24 -2.29
C ASP A 128 -16.83 -14.11 -1.55
N SER A 129 -16.40 -13.68 -0.36
CA SER A 129 -15.45 -14.41 0.49
C SER A 129 -15.93 -15.79 0.93
N SER A 130 -17.23 -16.11 0.79
CA SER A 130 -17.79 -17.43 1.02
C SER A 130 -17.58 -18.41 -0.14
N ASP A 131 -17.22 -17.92 -1.32
CA ASP A 131 -16.94 -18.76 -2.48
C ASP A 131 -15.65 -19.57 -2.23
N LYS A 132 -15.57 -20.75 -2.83
CA LYS A 132 -14.41 -21.64 -2.67
C LYS A 132 -13.43 -21.58 -3.84
N THR A 133 -13.97 -21.33 -5.02
CA THR A 133 -13.24 -21.30 -6.28
C THR A 133 -13.86 -20.28 -7.20
N ILE A 134 -13.03 -19.62 -7.99
CA ILE A 134 -13.47 -18.63 -8.98
C ILE A 134 -12.74 -18.84 -10.29
N ASP A 135 -13.35 -18.41 -11.38
CA ASP A 135 -12.69 -18.30 -12.68
C ASP A 135 -12.26 -16.84 -12.87
N LEU A 136 -10.99 -16.57 -12.60
CA LEU A 136 -10.39 -15.25 -12.71
C LEU A 136 -10.27 -14.89 -14.19
N LYS A 137 -10.91 -13.79 -14.60
CA LYS A 137 -10.80 -13.26 -15.96
C LYS A 137 -9.40 -12.72 -16.23
N ILE A 138 -8.88 -13.05 -17.40
CA ILE A 138 -7.56 -12.67 -17.88
C ILE A 138 -7.72 -12.12 -19.28
N LEU A 139 -7.24 -10.89 -19.45
CA LEU A 139 -7.29 -10.16 -20.72
C LEU A 139 -5.88 -9.68 -21.11
N PRO A 140 -5.59 -9.54 -22.41
CA PRO A 140 -4.39 -8.82 -22.85
C PRO A 140 -4.35 -7.41 -22.25
N ALA A 141 -3.20 -6.97 -21.77
CA ALA A 141 -3.07 -5.67 -21.10
C ALA A 141 -3.35 -4.50 -22.05
N LYS A 142 -2.84 -4.58 -23.28
CA LYS A 142 -3.19 -3.69 -24.40
C LYS A 142 -3.17 -4.49 -25.70
N LYS A 143 -3.66 -3.88 -26.78
CA LYS A 143 -3.51 -4.46 -28.12
C LYS A 143 -2.02 -4.61 -28.43
N ASP A 144 -1.64 -5.79 -28.93
CA ASP A 144 -0.27 -6.13 -29.33
C ASP A 144 0.77 -6.19 -28.18
N THR A 145 0.34 -6.37 -26.93
CA THR A 145 1.26 -6.60 -25.78
C THR A 145 1.48 -8.08 -25.52
N THR A 146 2.65 -8.41 -24.96
CA THR A 146 2.98 -9.75 -24.46
C THR A 146 2.50 -9.99 -23.02
N THR A 147 1.96 -8.97 -22.36
CA THR A 147 1.42 -9.03 -21.00
C THR A 147 -0.09 -9.19 -20.99
N TYR A 148 -0.55 -9.82 -19.92
CA TYR A 148 -1.96 -10.00 -19.61
C TYR A 148 -2.26 -9.32 -18.27
N SER A 149 -3.44 -8.75 -18.12
CA SER A 149 -3.93 -8.12 -16.90
C SER A 149 -5.12 -8.89 -16.30
N SER A 150 -5.25 -8.84 -14.98
CA SER A 150 -6.39 -9.36 -14.23
C SER A 150 -6.64 -8.49 -13.00
N TYR A 151 -7.92 -8.31 -12.64
CA TYR A 151 -8.31 -7.62 -11.42
C TYR A 151 -9.33 -8.42 -10.63
N LEU A 152 -8.94 -8.82 -9.42
CA LEU A 152 -9.75 -9.60 -8.50
C LEU A 152 -10.29 -8.72 -7.37
N ILE A 153 -11.58 -8.81 -7.10
CA ILE A 153 -12.25 -8.20 -5.94
C ILE A 153 -12.93 -9.31 -5.14
N ILE A 154 -12.50 -9.52 -3.90
CA ILE A 154 -13.13 -10.46 -2.95
C ILE A 154 -13.88 -9.65 -1.90
N ARG A 155 -15.20 -9.83 -1.83
CA ARG A 155 -16.08 -9.11 -0.89
C ARG A 155 -16.24 -9.89 0.42
N GLY A 156 -15.79 -9.27 1.51
CA GLY A 156 -16.22 -9.59 2.86
C GLY A 156 -17.35 -8.67 3.30
N LYS A 157 -17.89 -8.91 4.50
CA LYS A 157 -18.97 -8.08 5.05
C LYS A 157 -18.52 -6.67 5.45
N TYR A 158 -17.28 -6.55 5.93
CA TYR A 158 -16.73 -5.29 6.48
C TYR A 158 -15.37 -4.91 5.89
N CYS A 159 -14.80 -5.75 5.01
CA CYS A 159 -13.54 -5.53 4.33
C CYS A 159 -13.61 -6.14 2.94
N ILE A 160 -12.90 -5.56 1.99
CA ILE A 160 -12.81 -5.99 0.61
C ILE A 160 -11.32 -6.10 0.27
N ILE A 161 -10.91 -7.22 -0.32
CA ILE A 161 -9.55 -7.38 -0.85
C ILE A 161 -9.59 -7.16 -2.35
N GLU A 162 -8.68 -6.32 -2.85
CA GLU A 162 -8.51 -6.08 -4.29
C GLU A 162 -7.08 -6.40 -4.70
N ILE A 163 -6.91 -7.22 -5.74
CA ILE A 163 -5.60 -7.62 -6.25
C ILE A 163 -5.56 -7.39 -7.75
N PHE A 164 -4.60 -6.59 -8.18
CA PHE A 164 -4.26 -6.40 -9.59
C PHE A 164 -2.94 -7.09 -9.91
N GLU A 165 -2.90 -7.75 -11.07
CA GLU A 165 -1.69 -8.34 -11.64
C GLU A 165 -1.69 -8.12 -13.15
N GLU A 166 -0.63 -7.47 -13.63
CA GLU A 166 -0.21 -7.49 -15.02
C GLU A 166 1.12 -8.23 -15.14
N SER A 167 1.14 -9.29 -15.95
CA SER A 167 2.28 -10.19 -16.11
C SER A 167 2.24 -10.91 -17.45
N PRO A 168 3.37 -11.42 -17.97
CA PRO A 168 3.37 -12.28 -19.16
C PRO A 168 2.73 -13.66 -18.90
N LEU A 169 2.62 -14.07 -17.63
CA LEU A 169 2.07 -15.37 -17.22
C LEU A 169 0.55 -15.33 -17.03
N VAL A 170 -0.14 -16.37 -17.52
CA VAL A 170 -1.60 -16.54 -17.41
C VAL A 170 -1.98 -17.22 -16.08
N GLU A 171 -1.04 -17.90 -15.43
CA GLU A 171 -1.27 -18.67 -14.21
C GLU A 171 -1.56 -17.80 -12.97
N ARG A 172 -1.28 -16.50 -13.04
CA ARG A 172 -1.51 -15.50 -11.97
C ARG A 172 -0.87 -15.87 -10.64
N VAL A 173 0.41 -16.23 -10.74
CA VAL A 173 1.23 -16.65 -9.61
C VAL A 173 1.28 -15.58 -8.53
N TYR A 174 1.35 -14.30 -8.90
CA TYR A 174 1.35 -13.21 -7.91
C TYR A 174 0.00 -13.15 -7.18
N THR A 175 -1.12 -13.15 -7.90
CA THR A 175 -2.46 -13.08 -7.30
C THR A 175 -2.68 -14.21 -6.29
N ILE A 176 -2.29 -15.44 -6.66
CA ILE A 176 -2.37 -16.61 -5.76
C ILE A 176 -1.51 -16.41 -4.51
N THR A 177 -0.27 -15.95 -4.69
CA THR A 177 0.69 -15.80 -3.59
C THR A 177 0.27 -14.66 -2.66
N ALA A 178 -0.07 -13.50 -3.23
CA ALA A 178 -0.52 -12.33 -2.50
C ALA A 178 -1.76 -12.63 -1.65
N LEU A 179 -2.74 -13.38 -2.18
CA LEU A 179 -3.92 -13.76 -1.43
C LEU A 179 -3.59 -14.69 -0.25
N LYS A 180 -2.72 -15.68 -0.45
CA LYS A 180 -2.27 -16.59 0.62
C LYS A 180 -1.51 -15.84 1.72
N GLU A 181 -0.56 -15.01 1.33
CA GLU A 181 0.23 -14.19 2.26
C GLU A 181 -0.66 -13.24 3.03
N LEU A 182 -1.59 -12.56 2.36
CA LEU A 182 -2.49 -11.62 3.00
C LEU A 182 -3.43 -12.33 3.98
N THR A 183 -3.94 -13.51 3.61
CA THR A 183 -4.76 -14.33 4.50
C THR A 183 -3.99 -14.68 5.77
N ALA A 184 -2.77 -15.22 5.64
CA ALA A 184 -1.94 -15.58 6.78
C ALA A 184 -1.52 -14.37 7.64
N GLU A 185 -1.23 -13.24 7.01
CA GLU A 185 -0.95 -11.96 7.69
C GLU A 185 -2.14 -11.54 8.55
N LEU A 186 -3.35 -11.48 7.97
CA LEU A 186 -4.55 -11.07 8.69
C LEU A 186 -4.97 -12.06 9.78
N GLU A 187 -4.83 -13.37 9.56
CA GLU A 187 -5.02 -14.38 10.61
C GLU A 187 -4.11 -14.15 11.81
N THR A 188 -2.83 -13.88 11.54
CA THR A 188 -1.84 -13.60 12.60
C THR A 188 -2.16 -12.30 13.33
N VAL A 189 -2.57 -11.26 12.60
CA VAL A 189 -3.01 -9.98 13.17
C VAL A 189 -4.19 -10.18 14.12
N LEU A 190 -5.22 -10.93 13.69
CA LEU A 190 -6.41 -11.18 14.50
C LEU A 190 -6.14 -12.10 15.70
N ALA A 191 -5.17 -13.01 15.60
CA ALA A 191 -4.69 -13.79 16.74
C ALA A 191 -4.09 -12.90 17.87
N HIS A 192 -3.64 -11.69 17.53
CA HIS A 192 -3.08 -10.69 18.46
C HIS A 192 -4.05 -9.52 18.73
N ALA A 193 -5.36 -9.73 18.54
CA ALA A 193 -6.40 -8.71 18.68
C ALA A 193 -6.29 -7.85 19.95
N LYS A 194 -5.97 -8.46 21.10
CA LYS A 194 -5.86 -7.74 22.37
C LYS A 194 -4.71 -6.73 22.37
N GLU A 195 -3.51 -7.16 22.00
CA GLU A 195 -2.32 -6.30 21.95
C GLU A 195 -2.54 -5.15 20.96
N LEU A 196 -3.10 -5.48 19.79
CA LEU A 196 -3.40 -4.53 18.75
C LEU A 196 -4.44 -3.51 19.20
N ALA A 197 -5.50 -3.93 19.89
CA ALA A 197 -6.51 -3.02 20.42
C ALA A 197 -5.89 -2.01 21.40
N GLU A 198 -5.04 -2.48 22.31
CA GLU A 198 -4.40 -1.66 23.33
C GLU A 198 -3.37 -0.70 22.72
N THR A 199 -2.45 -1.21 21.89
CA THR A 199 -1.23 -0.48 21.52
C THR A 199 -1.16 -0.06 20.06
N GLY A 200 -1.97 -0.66 19.18
CA GLY A 200 -1.89 -0.41 17.73
C GLY A 200 -0.76 -1.16 17.02
N VAL A 201 -0.03 -2.01 17.74
CA VAL A 201 1.12 -2.78 17.24
C VAL A 201 0.91 -4.26 17.55
N VAL A 202 1.37 -5.14 16.66
CA VAL A 202 1.52 -6.57 16.93
C VAL A 202 3.01 -6.89 16.94
N ARG A 203 3.52 -7.49 18.02
CA ARG A 203 4.96 -7.80 18.14
C ARG A 203 5.33 -9.11 17.44
N VAL A 204 5.11 -9.16 16.13
CA VAL A 204 5.53 -10.27 15.26
C VAL A 204 6.56 -9.71 14.26
N PRO A 205 7.87 -9.95 14.46
CA PRO A 205 8.94 -9.38 13.63
C PRO A 205 8.78 -9.63 12.13
N GLU A 206 8.14 -10.74 11.74
CA GLU A 206 7.90 -11.08 10.34
C GLU A 206 6.85 -10.18 9.67
N LEU A 207 5.94 -9.60 10.46
CA LEU A 207 4.84 -8.75 9.97
C LEU A 207 5.14 -7.27 10.13
N TYR A 208 5.91 -6.90 11.16
CA TYR A 208 6.31 -5.53 11.44
C TYR A 208 7.77 -5.33 11.04
N PRO A 209 8.04 -4.53 9.98
CA PRO A 209 9.40 -4.03 9.73
C PRO A 209 9.95 -3.40 11.00
N SER A 210 11.26 -3.45 11.19
CA SER A 210 11.95 -2.97 12.39
C SER A 210 11.38 -1.62 12.85
N GLN A 211 10.68 -1.69 13.98
CA GLN A 211 10.05 -0.53 14.56
C GLN A 211 11.15 0.43 15.05
N GLN A 212 10.96 1.71 14.77
CA GLN A 212 11.93 2.71 15.24
C GLN A 212 11.69 3.00 16.71
N ASP A 213 12.77 3.13 17.47
CA ASP A 213 12.66 3.43 18.90
C ASP A 213 12.35 4.91 19.15
N LYS A 214 12.69 5.78 18.19
CA LYS A 214 12.64 7.24 18.34
C LYS A 214 11.87 7.90 17.21
N PRO A 215 11.14 8.98 17.49
CA PRO A 215 10.60 9.84 16.46
C PRO A 215 11.69 10.40 15.56
N PHE A 216 11.35 10.62 14.29
CA PHE A 216 12.23 11.24 13.31
C PHE A 216 11.39 11.92 12.24
N PHE A 217 11.96 12.91 11.56
CA PHE A 217 11.34 13.57 10.43
C PHE A 217 12.40 13.90 9.37
N ILE A 218 12.31 13.21 8.25
CA ILE A 218 13.29 13.27 7.17
C ILE A 218 12.56 13.65 5.89
N VAL A 219 13.14 14.59 5.17
CA VAL A 219 12.75 14.94 3.81
C VAL A 219 13.98 14.73 2.94
N THR A 220 13.85 13.98 1.85
CA THR A 220 14.91 13.75 0.86
C THR A 220 14.42 14.12 -0.53
N ASP A 221 15.35 14.42 -1.42
CA ASP A 221 15.05 14.67 -2.82
C ASP A 221 14.76 13.33 -3.52
N SER A 222 13.72 13.29 -4.36
CA SER A 222 13.49 12.19 -5.32
C SER A 222 14.42 12.37 -6.53
N PRO A 223 14.75 11.30 -7.27
CA PRO A 223 15.38 11.42 -8.59
C PRO A 223 14.62 12.38 -9.53
N ASP A 224 13.30 12.48 -9.39
CA ASP A 224 12.46 13.42 -10.13
C ASP A 224 12.58 14.83 -9.52
N LYS A 225 13.11 15.78 -10.30
CA LYS A 225 13.30 17.18 -9.88
C LYS A 225 11.98 17.77 -9.35
N GLY A 226 12.05 18.47 -8.22
CA GLY A 226 10.87 19.06 -7.58
C GLY A 226 9.95 18.08 -6.86
N THR A 227 10.33 16.80 -6.82
CA THR A 227 9.66 15.77 -6.02
C THR A 227 10.48 15.46 -4.77
N TYR A 228 9.81 15.34 -3.64
CA TYR A 228 10.42 15.07 -2.34
C TYR A 228 9.79 13.84 -1.71
N MET A 229 10.64 13.01 -1.11
CA MET A 229 10.24 11.87 -0.30
C MET A 229 10.28 12.28 1.16
N ILE A 230 9.17 12.09 1.85
CA ILE A 230 9.01 12.40 3.26
C ILE A 230 8.85 11.10 4.02
N SER A 231 9.66 10.92 5.06
CA SER A 231 9.58 9.78 5.97
C SER A 231 9.63 10.29 7.40
N ALA A 232 8.72 9.81 8.23
CA ALA A 232 8.66 10.17 9.63
C ALA A 232 8.32 8.96 10.51
N GLY A 233 8.77 9.05 11.76
CA GLY A 233 8.32 8.23 12.86
C GLY A 233 7.68 9.14 13.88
N VAL A 234 6.41 8.89 14.24
CA VAL A 234 5.67 9.76 15.16
C VAL A 234 5.11 8.98 16.34
N ARG A 235 5.03 9.64 17.50
CA ARG A 235 4.27 9.15 18.65
C ARG A 235 3.00 9.95 18.75
N VAL A 236 1.85 9.28 18.63
CA VAL A 236 0.54 9.89 18.81
C VAL A 236 -0.29 9.02 19.74
N SER A 237 -0.96 9.67 20.69
CA SER A 237 -1.74 9.00 21.74
C SER A 237 -3.22 8.84 21.41
N LYS A 238 -3.64 9.38 20.27
CA LYS A 238 -5.04 9.44 19.89
C LYS A 238 -5.17 9.22 18.40
N GLU A 239 -6.34 8.74 18.01
CA GLU A 239 -6.69 8.60 16.61
C GLU A 239 -6.80 9.96 15.91
N GLY A 240 -6.32 10.00 14.68
CA GLY A 240 -6.37 11.17 13.83
C GLY A 240 -5.73 10.90 12.48
N ILE A 241 -5.39 11.99 11.79
CA ILE A 241 -4.67 11.95 10.52
C ILE A 241 -3.36 12.73 10.61
N LEU A 242 -2.39 12.32 9.80
CA LEU A 242 -1.14 13.03 9.56
C LEU A 242 -1.15 13.59 8.14
N TYR A 243 -0.59 14.77 7.94
CA TYR A 243 -0.40 15.34 6.60
C TYR A 243 0.74 16.35 6.61
N ILE A 244 1.20 16.75 5.43
CA ILE A 244 2.30 17.70 5.28
C ILE A 244 1.77 19.06 4.86
N ARG A 245 2.34 20.10 5.46
CA ARG A 245 2.25 21.48 4.95
C ARG A 245 3.62 21.92 4.50
N VAL A 246 3.66 22.69 3.42
CA VAL A 246 4.90 23.28 2.91
C VAL A 246 4.73 24.78 2.86
N VAL A 247 5.54 25.48 3.65
CA VAL A 247 5.44 26.93 3.85
C VAL A 247 6.69 27.60 3.29
N ASN A 248 6.52 28.64 2.49
CA ASN A 248 7.62 29.51 2.11
C ASN A 248 8.15 30.21 3.36
N THR A 249 9.46 30.16 3.59
CA THR A 249 10.02 30.85 4.75
C THR A 249 10.13 32.37 4.55
N GLU A 250 10.07 32.87 3.32
CA GLU A 250 10.22 34.29 3.02
C GLU A 250 8.91 35.07 3.20
N ASP A 251 7.81 34.59 2.62
CA ASP A 251 6.51 35.28 2.65
C ASP A 251 5.49 34.61 3.60
N GLY A 252 5.81 33.43 4.14
CA GLY A 252 4.93 32.67 5.04
C GLY A 252 3.74 32.00 4.34
N ASN A 253 3.64 32.07 3.02
CA ASN A 253 2.56 31.47 2.26
C ASN A 253 2.71 29.96 2.17
N GLU A 254 1.59 29.25 2.18
CA GLU A 254 1.55 27.81 1.96
C GLU A 254 1.58 27.52 0.45
N PHE A 255 2.55 26.72 0.01
CA PHE A 255 2.69 26.32 -1.41
C PHE A 255 1.65 25.27 -1.84
N ALA A 256 0.99 24.66 -0.87
CA ALA A 256 0.21 23.45 -1.02
C ALA A 256 -1.28 23.73 -0.88
N GLY A 257 -2.04 23.58 -1.97
CA GLY A 257 -3.51 23.70 -1.94
C GLY A 257 -4.21 22.48 -1.30
N PRO A 258 -5.57 22.47 -1.26
CA PRO A 258 -6.35 21.37 -0.68
C PRO A 258 -6.02 19.97 -1.24
N GLU A 259 -5.71 19.87 -2.53
CA GLU A 259 -5.31 18.61 -3.18
C GLU A 259 -3.97 18.08 -2.65
N PHE A 260 -3.03 18.96 -2.30
CA PHE A 260 -1.76 18.56 -1.70
C PHE A 260 -1.97 17.96 -0.31
N LYS A 261 -2.84 18.58 0.50
CA LYS A 261 -3.23 18.02 1.79
C LYS A 261 -3.82 16.63 1.61
N LYS A 262 -4.71 16.45 0.63
CA LYS A 262 -5.32 15.14 0.34
C LYS A 262 -4.28 14.08 -0.03
N GLN A 263 -3.32 14.41 -0.90
CA GLN A 263 -2.25 13.48 -1.33
C GLN A 263 -1.34 13.04 -0.17
N THR A 264 -1.08 13.94 0.77
CA THR A 264 -0.21 13.68 1.93
C THR A 264 -0.95 13.13 3.14
N THR A 265 -2.28 13.10 3.12
CA THR A 265 -3.06 12.65 4.28
C THR A 265 -2.92 11.15 4.47
N ARG A 266 -2.60 10.73 5.70
CA ARG A 266 -2.57 9.33 6.15
C ARG A 266 -3.34 9.21 7.46
N ILE A 267 -4.05 8.10 7.65
CA ILE A 267 -4.62 7.76 8.96
C ILE A 267 -3.47 7.36 9.89
N ALA A 268 -3.41 7.97 11.07
CA ALA A 268 -2.32 7.74 12.00
C ALA A 268 -2.55 6.46 12.84
N GLY A 269 -1.56 5.57 12.86
CA GLY A 269 -1.42 4.60 13.94
C GLY A 269 -1.21 5.32 15.27
N PHE A 270 -1.72 4.77 16.37
CA PHE A 270 -1.66 5.44 17.68
C PHE A 270 -1.60 4.46 18.85
N ASP A 271 -0.95 4.89 19.92
CA ASP A 271 -0.80 4.19 21.18
C ASP A 271 -1.12 5.15 22.32
N PRO A 272 -2.20 4.95 23.10
CA PRO A 272 -2.57 5.83 24.21
C PRO A 272 -1.43 6.18 25.17
N ASP A 273 -0.48 5.27 25.35
CA ASP A 273 0.64 5.43 26.28
C ASP A 273 1.90 6.05 25.63
N ASN A 274 1.88 6.32 24.33
CA ASN A 274 3.00 6.85 23.54
C ASN A 274 4.30 6.03 23.64
N ASN A 275 4.20 4.71 23.85
CA ASN A 275 5.36 3.82 23.87
C ASN A 275 5.89 3.54 22.46
N PHE A 276 5.01 3.57 21.46
CA PHE A 276 5.32 3.16 20.09
C PHE A 276 5.47 4.32 19.11
N VAL A 277 6.44 4.19 18.22
CA VAL A 277 6.62 5.08 17.07
C VAL A 277 5.94 4.47 15.86
N PHE A 278 5.05 5.24 15.24
CA PHE A 278 4.29 4.86 14.06
C PHE A 278 4.88 5.50 12.81
N PRO A 279 4.90 4.77 11.68
CA PRO A 279 5.44 5.28 10.44
C PRO A 279 4.51 6.30 9.77
N TYR A 280 5.11 7.24 9.08
CA TYR A 280 4.45 8.09 8.11
C TYR A 280 5.37 8.21 6.89
N SER A 281 4.81 8.10 5.70
CA SER A 281 5.54 8.34 4.46
C SER A 281 4.64 9.01 3.44
N SER A 282 5.19 9.96 2.70
CA SER A 282 4.52 10.55 1.55
C SER A 282 5.54 11.00 0.52
N GLN A 283 5.16 10.90 -0.75
CA GLN A 283 5.81 11.60 -1.83
C GLN A 283 5.02 12.87 -2.11
N ILE A 284 5.72 13.96 -2.43
CA ILE A 284 5.11 15.23 -2.82
C ILE A 284 5.84 15.81 -4.01
N THR A 285 5.13 16.50 -4.89
CA THR A 285 5.70 17.25 -6.00
C THR A 285 5.32 18.70 -5.85
N ILE A 286 6.32 19.59 -5.89
CA ILE A 286 6.14 21.04 -5.77
C ILE A 286 6.41 21.65 -7.14
N MET A 287 5.35 22.05 -7.81
CA MET A 287 5.41 22.70 -9.13
C MET A 287 5.67 24.19 -8.97
N GLY A 288 6.50 24.75 -9.85
CA GLY A 288 6.66 26.20 -9.95
C GLY A 288 5.47 26.85 -10.65
N ASN A 289 5.21 28.11 -10.33
CA ASN A 289 4.26 28.94 -11.07
C ASN A 289 5.05 29.70 -12.16
N GLU A 290 4.45 29.95 -13.33
CA GLU A 290 5.09 30.56 -14.53
C GLU A 290 5.85 31.87 -14.25
N SER A 291 5.56 32.58 -13.15
CA SER A 291 6.24 33.83 -12.78
C SER A 291 7.47 33.66 -11.87
N ALA A 292 7.76 32.45 -11.39
CA ALA A 292 8.89 32.15 -10.52
C ALA A 292 10.13 31.74 -11.35
N SER A 293 10.77 32.74 -11.96
CA SER A 293 12.08 32.58 -12.61
C SER A 293 13.24 32.27 -11.64
N THR A 294 12.95 32.07 -10.35
CA THR A 294 13.93 31.69 -9.33
C THR A 294 14.00 30.18 -9.11
N LYS A 295 15.13 29.65 -9.61
CA LYS A 295 15.77 28.39 -9.27
C LYS A 295 15.93 28.28 -7.75
N SER A 296 15.08 27.50 -7.10
CA SER A 296 15.13 27.15 -5.67
C SER A 296 14.81 28.26 -4.66
N PHE A 297 14.18 27.87 -3.55
CA PHE A 297 13.90 28.74 -2.40
C PHE A 297 13.87 27.92 -1.10
N LYS A 298 13.84 28.62 0.03
CA LYS A 298 13.83 27.98 1.36
C LYS A 298 12.40 27.71 1.81
N ALA A 299 12.06 26.43 1.96
CA ALA A 299 10.75 25.98 2.42
C ALA A 299 10.83 25.28 3.79
N ARG A 300 9.80 25.47 4.60
CA ARG A 300 9.58 24.73 5.85
C ARG A 300 8.52 23.66 5.62
N PHE A 301 8.92 22.41 5.77
CA PHE A 301 8.03 21.25 5.81
C PHE A 301 7.53 21.09 7.24
N GLU A 302 6.23 21.03 7.42
CA GLU A 302 5.59 20.83 8.71
C GLU A 302 4.79 19.52 8.67
N LEU A 303 5.12 18.59 9.57
CA LEU A 303 4.31 17.40 9.81
C LEU A 303 3.20 17.77 10.79
N MET A 304 1.96 17.69 10.31
CA MET A 304 0.79 18.09 11.05
C MET A 304 0.00 16.86 11.49
N PHE A 305 -0.57 16.92 12.69
CA PHE A 305 -1.56 15.99 13.18
C PHE A 305 -2.90 16.70 13.34
N GLN A 306 -3.98 16.02 12.92
CA GLN A 306 -5.35 16.45 13.13
C GLN A 306 -6.13 15.37 13.86
N GLY A 307 -6.54 15.66 15.10
CA GLY A 307 -7.38 14.75 15.89
C GLY A 307 -8.81 14.63 15.35
N ARG A 308 -9.56 13.63 15.83
CA ARG A 308 -10.99 13.46 15.50
C ARG A 308 -11.86 14.68 15.86
N ASP A 309 -11.48 15.42 16.90
CA ASP A 309 -12.10 16.68 17.32
C ASP A 309 -11.73 17.89 16.44
N ARG A 310 -10.96 17.65 15.36
CA ARG A 310 -10.38 18.66 14.46
C ARG A 310 -9.35 19.58 15.12
N SER A 311 -8.86 19.23 16.32
CA SER A 311 -7.70 19.89 16.89
C SER A 311 -6.50 19.69 15.97
N LEU A 312 -5.73 20.76 15.77
CA LEU A 312 -4.54 20.76 14.91
C LEU A 312 -3.30 20.97 15.79
N SER A 313 -2.30 20.13 15.58
CA SER A 313 -0.99 20.26 16.23
C SER A 313 0.12 19.99 15.24
N LYS A 314 1.16 20.81 15.25
CA LYS A 314 2.41 20.53 14.54
C LYS A 314 3.22 19.52 15.35
N ILE A 315 3.64 18.44 14.71
CA ILE A 315 4.44 17.37 15.30
C ILE A 315 5.92 17.67 15.16
N GLU A 316 6.35 17.95 13.94
CA GLU A 316 7.75 18.22 13.61
C GLU A 316 7.85 19.23 12.46
N GLU A 317 9.02 19.84 12.31
CA GLU A 317 9.33 20.67 11.15
C GLU A 317 10.77 20.52 10.68
N LEU A 318 10.98 20.73 9.39
CA LEU A 318 12.30 20.76 8.79
C LEU A 318 12.33 21.85 7.72
N THR A 319 13.34 22.72 7.80
CA THR A 319 13.53 23.76 6.79
C THR A 319 14.68 23.38 5.87
N ARG A 320 14.46 23.49 4.56
CA ARG A 320 15.49 23.19 3.56
C ARG A 320 15.27 23.95 2.25
N MET A 321 16.33 24.02 1.45
CA MET A 321 16.25 24.54 0.10
C MET A 321 15.55 23.52 -0.79
N ILE A 322 14.58 23.98 -1.59
CA ILE A 322 13.81 23.14 -2.50
C ILE A 322 13.91 23.69 -3.91
N ASN A 323 14.07 22.80 -4.87
CA ASN A 323 13.99 23.07 -6.30
C ASN A 323 12.55 22.88 -6.80
N LEU A 324 12.11 23.73 -7.73
CA LEU A 324 10.83 23.59 -8.40
C LEU A 324 10.96 22.64 -9.59
N LEU A 325 9.91 21.86 -9.87
CA LEU A 325 9.77 21.19 -11.16
C LEU A 325 9.48 22.27 -12.22
N GLU A 326 10.30 22.32 -13.28
CA GLU A 326 10.03 23.18 -14.44
C GLU A 326 8.81 22.62 -15.17
N GLN A 327 7.77 23.44 -15.37
CA GLN A 327 6.70 23.06 -16.30
C GLN A 327 7.32 23.00 -17.69
N GLN A 328 7.30 21.82 -18.31
CA GLN A 328 7.62 21.70 -19.73
C GLN A 328 6.47 22.31 -20.52
N GLU A 329 6.76 23.33 -21.33
CA GLU A 329 5.83 23.94 -22.30
C GLU A 329 5.35 22.92 -23.35
#